data_AF-A0A3S4UTK3-F1
#
_entry.id   AF-A0A3S4UTK3-F1
#
_cell.length_a   1.000
_cell.length_b   1.000
_cell.length_c   1.000
_cell.angle_alpha   90.00
_cell.angle_beta   90.00
_cell.angle_gamma   90.00
#
_symmetry.space_group_name_H-M   'P 1'
#
loop_
_entity.id
_entity.type
_entity.pdbx_description
1 polymer ?
#
loop_
_entity_poly.entity_id
_entity_poly.type
_entity_poly.pdbx_seq_one_letter_code
_entity_poly.pdbx_strand_id
1 'polypeptide(L)'
;MNKNHLYETESAPDMRQLLRLVLAVLIVLIFATAILIVKQTQARHQAYIELQKLNRELTKLKIEEQRLMIEQQTFSATPQVAQRAVTELGMFFPNNDNRRVIAPNAKPSSQASE
;
A
#
# COMPACT_ATOMS: atom_id res chain seq x y z
N MET A 1 -85.64 31.95 -25.67
CA MET A 1 -85.11 30.60 -25.98
C MET A 1 -83.68 30.77 -26.48
N ASN A 2 -82.69 30.41 -25.67
CA ASN A 2 -81.44 29.73 -26.05
C ASN A 2 -80.39 29.99 -24.96
N LYS A 3 -80.30 29.05 -24.02
CA LYS A 3 -79.24 28.98 -23.02
C LYS A 3 -78.31 27.85 -23.46
N ASN A 4 -77.38 28.14 -24.38
CA ASN A 4 -76.25 27.25 -24.61
C ASN A 4 -75.23 27.50 -23.50
N HIS A 5 -75.52 26.90 -22.35
CA HIS A 5 -74.60 26.66 -21.25
C HIS A 5 -73.39 25.90 -21.83
N LEU A 6 -72.19 26.46 -21.67
CA LEU A 6 -71.28 26.07 -20.58
C LEU A 6 -71.05 24.56 -20.55
N TYR A 7 -70.05 24.12 -21.30
CA TYR A 7 -69.24 22.96 -20.94
C TYR A 7 -67.82 23.49 -20.67
N GLU A 8 -67.62 23.94 -19.45
CA GLU A 8 -66.31 23.80 -18.80
C GLU A 8 -66.03 22.31 -18.58
N THR A 9 -64.75 21.93 -18.64
CA THR A 9 -64.16 20.73 -17.99
C THR A 9 -64.56 19.40 -18.64
N GLU A 10 -63.69 18.51 -19.09
CA GLU A 10 -62.39 18.06 -18.57
C GLU A 10 -61.66 17.44 -19.78
N SER A 11 -60.53 18.02 -20.20
CA SER A 11 -59.75 17.47 -21.30
C SER A 11 -59.00 16.22 -20.81
N ALA A 12 -59.57 15.04 -21.03
CA ALA A 12 -58.83 13.79 -20.92
C ALA A 12 -57.55 13.90 -21.77
N PRO A 13 -56.36 13.58 -21.23
CA PRO A 13 -55.12 13.77 -21.97
C PRO A 13 -55.14 12.82 -23.18
N ASP A 14 -55.09 13.39 -24.38
CA ASP A 14 -55.00 12.65 -25.63
C ASP A 14 -53.82 11.67 -25.54
N MET A 15 -54.03 10.39 -25.85
CA MET A 15 -53.04 9.30 -25.69
C MET A 15 -51.69 9.67 -26.35
N ARG A 16 -51.73 10.45 -27.42
CA ARG A 16 -50.54 10.96 -28.11
C ARG A 16 -49.75 11.98 -27.28
N GLN A 17 -50.43 12.82 -26.52
CA GLN A 17 -49.82 13.79 -25.61
C GLN A 17 -49.17 13.08 -24.41
N LEU A 18 -49.83 12.05 -23.86
CA LEU A 18 -49.23 11.19 -22.83
C LEU A 18 -47.94 10.53 -23.32
N LEU A 19 -47.96 9.93 -24.51
CA LEU A 19 -46.76 9.31 -25.10
C LEU A 19 -45.62 10.32 -25.31
N ARG A 20 -45.93 11.54 -25.75
CA ARG A 20 -44.91 12.61 -25.89
C ARG A 20 -44.33 13.02 -24.55
N LEU A 21 -45.15 13.13 -23.50
CA LEU A 21 -44.70 13.40 -22.14
C LEU A 21 -43.79 12.29 -21.62
N VAL A 22 -44.19 11.03 -21.79
CA VAL A 22 -43.37 9.88 -21.39
C VAL A 22 -42.04 9.88 -22.13
N LEU A 23 -42.04 10.14 -23.44
CA LEU A 23 -40.81 10.23 -24.24
C LEU A 23 -39.90 11.37 -23.75
N ALA A 24 -40.47 12.56 -23.47
CA ALA A 24 -39.72 13.69 -22.95
C ALA A 24 -39.08 13.37 -21.59
N VAL A 25 -39.83 12.73 -20.68
CA VAL A 25 -39.31 12.27 -19.38
C VAL A 25 -38.20 11.25 -19.56
N LEU A 26 -38.36 10.28 -20.46
CA LEU A 26 -37.35 9.26 -20.73
C LEU A 26 -36.03 9.90 -21.22
N ILE A 27 -36.12 10.87 -22.13
CA ILE A 27 -34.95 11.61 -22.63
C ILE A 27 -34.24 12.33 -21.48
N VAL A 28 -34.99 13.03 -20.62
CA VAL A 28 -34.43 13.72 -19.45
C VAL A 28 -33.74 12.73 -18.51
N LEU A 29 -34.34 11.56 -18.26
CA LEU A 29 -33.75 10.52 -17.40
C LEU A 29 -32.45 9.95 -17.97
N ILE A 30 -32.37 9.77 -19.29
CA ILE A 30 -31.12 9.32 -19.94
C ILE A 30 -30.01 10.35 -19.73
N PHE A 31 -30.29 11.64 -19.96
CA PHE A 31 -29.30 12.69 -19.74
C PHE A 31 -28.90 12.82 -18.26
N ALA A 32 -29.86 12.74 -17.34
CA ALA A 32 -29.59 12.75 -15.91
C ALA A 32 -28.67 11.60 -15.49
N THR A 33 -28.91 10.40 -16.03
CA THR A 33 -28.08 9.22 -15.78
C THR A 33 -26.67 9.40 -16.33
N ALA A 34 -26.53 9.94 -17.55
CA ALA A 34 -25.23 10.20 -18.16
C ALA A 34 -24.40 11.18 -17.30
N ILE A 35 -24.99 12.29 -16.85
CA ILE A 35 -24.33 13.26 -15.98
C ILE A 35 -23.92 12.62 -14.65
N LEU A 36 -24.80 11.80 -14.07
CA LEU A 36 -24.52 11.12 -12.80
C LEU A 36 -23.32 10.17 -12.92
N ILE A 37 -23.25 9.38 -13.99
CA ILE A 37 -22.13 8.46 -14.25
C ILE A 37 -20.81 9.22 -14.37
N VAL A 38 -20.79 10.35 -15.08
CA VAL A 38 -19.57 11.17 -15.23
C VAL A 38 -19.10 11.67 -13.86
N LYS A 39 -20.01 12.19 -13.03
CA LYS A 39 -19.67 12.65 -11.67
C LYS A 39 -19.14 11.51 -10.80
N GLN A 40 -19.77 10.33 -10.85
CA GLN A 40 -19.31 9.16 -10.11
C GLN A 40 -17.91 8.73 -10.55
N THR A 41 -17.65 8.71 -11.86
CA THR A 41 -16.34 8.36 -12.40
C THR A 41 -15.25 9.33 -11.95
N GLN A 42 -15.52 10.64 -11.99
CA GLN A 42 -14.53 11.63 -11.54
C GLN A 42 -14.24 11.51 -10.03
N ALA A 43 -15.27 11.32 -9.20
CA ALA A 43 -15.11 11.08 -7.78
C ALA A 43 -14.32 9.78 -7.49
N ARG A 44 -14.58 8.71 -8.25
CA ARG A 44 -13.83 7.45 -8.15
C ARG A 44 -12.36 7.62 -8.47
N HIS A 45 -12.01 8.35 -9.53
CA HIS A 45 -10.61 8.61 -9.86
C HIS A 45 -9.88 9.36 -8.75
N GLN A 46 -10.50 10.41 -8.18
CA GLN A 46 -9.88 11.19 -7.12
C GLN A 46 -9.67 10.35 -5.84
N ALA A 47 -10.70 9.63 -5.41
CA ALA A 47 -10.61 8.74 -4.24
C ALA A 47 -9.56 7.63 -4.44
N TYR A 48 -9.47 7.09 -5.64
CA TYR A 48 -8.47 6.07 -5.98
C TYR A 48 -7.04 6.63 -5.93
N ILE A 49 -6.81 7.84 -6.43
CA ILE A 49 -5.49 8.49 -6.37
C ILE A 49 -5.05 8.69 -4.92
N GLU A 50 -5.94 9.18 -4.07
CA GLU A 50 -5.66 9.39 -2.65
C GLU A 50 -5.35 8.07 -1.93
N LEU A 51 -6.17 7.05 -2.14
CA LEU A 51 -5.94 5.72 -1.58
C LEU A 51 -4.61 5.12 -2.08
N GLN A 52 -4.28 5.32 -3.35
CA GLN A 52 -3.03 4.82 -3.89
C GLN A 52 -1.82 5.58 -3.33
N LYS A 53 -1.94 6.89 -3.07
CA LYS A 53 -0.91 7.67 -2.39
C LYS A 53 -0.65 7.11 -0.99
N LEU A 54 -1.71 6.93 -0.20
CA LEU A 54 -1.59 6.44 1.18
C LEU A 54 -1.00 5.02 1.23
N ASN A 55 -1.39 4.14 0.30
CA ASN A 55 -0.81 2.81 0.19
C ASN A 55 0.70 2.82 -0.13
N ARG A 56 1.15 3.75 -0.99
CA ARG A 56 2.59 3.91 -1.29
C ARG A 56 3.35 4.35 -0.04
N GLU A 57 2.81 5.29 0.72
CA GLU A 57 3.39 5.74 1.98
C GLU A 57 3.49 4.59 2.99
N LEU A 58 2.40 3.84 3.21
CA LEU A 58 2.42 2.65 4.08
C LEU A 58 3.43 1.60 3.63
N THR A 59 3.56 1.38 2.33
CA THR A 59 4.52 0.42 1.78
C THR A 59 5.95 0.85 2.07
N LYS A 60 6.25 2.14 1.93
CA LYS A 60 7.56 2.69 2.27
C LYS A 60 7.89 2.48 3.74
N LEU A 61 6.96 2.79 4.65
CA LEU A 61 7.16 2.55 6.08
C LEU A 61 7.42 1.06 6.39
N LYS A 62 6.66 0.15 5.77
CA LYS A 62 6.85 -1.30 5.98
C LYS A 62 8.24 -1.78 5.55
N ILE A 63 8.79 -1.23 4.47
CA ILE A 63 10.15 -1.56 4.02
C ILE A 63 11.18 -1.08 5.04
N GLU A 64 11.00 0.13 5.58
CA GLU A 64 11.88 0.68 6.60
C GLU A 64 11.83 -0.17 7.89
N GLU A 65 10.65 -0.57 8.33
CA GLU A 65 10.47 -1.49 9.47
C GLU A 65 11.17 -2.84 9.24
N GLN A 66 11.01 -3.44 8.07
CA GLN A 66 11.70 -4.69 7.73
C GLN A 66 13.21 -4.53 7.77
N ARG A 67 13.73 -3.41 7.26
CA ARG A 67 15.16 -3.11 7.33
C ARG A 67 15.62 -2.98 8.78
N LEU A 68 14.91 -2.22 9.61
CA LEU A 68 15.24 -2.04 11.02
C LEU A 68 15.20 -3.38 11.79
N MET A 69 14.24 -4.26 11.48
CA MET A 69 14.20 -5.60 12.08
C MET A 69 15.44 -6.43 11.73
N ILE A 70 15.93 -6.36 10.49
CA ILE A 70 17.17 -7.06 10.10
C ILE A 70 18.38 -6.47 10.83
N GLU A 71 18.44 -5.16 10.99
CA GLU A 71 19.49 -4.49 11.76
C GLU A 71 19.46 -4.93 13.24
N GLN A 72 18.27 -5.02 13.85
CA GLN A 72 18.08 -5.48 15.22
C GLN A 72 18.42 -6.97 15.40
N GLN A 73 18.00 -7.81 14.46
CA GLN A 73 18.32 -9.24 14.46
C GLN A 73 19.83 -9.46 14.33
N THR A 74 20.50 -8.70 13.45
CA THR A 74 21.95 -8.77 13.28
C THR A 74 22.67 -8.33 14.57
N PHE A 75 22.24 -7.23 15.19
CA PHE A 75 22.80 -6.75 16.45
C PHE A 75 22.64 -7.78 17.59
N SER A 76 21.51 -8.48 17.63
CA SER A 76 21.19 -9.47 18.68
C SER A 76 21.83 -10.84 18.44
N ALA A 77 22.25 -11.15 17.21
CA ALA A 77 22.86 -12.44 16.86
C ALA A 77 24.32 -12.55 17.31
N THR A 78 25.09 -11.46 17.28
CA THR A 78 26.53 -11.46 17.63
C THR A 78 26.80 -12.00 19.04
N PRO A 79 26.10 -11.56 20.11
CA PRO A 79 26.30 -12.09 21.45
C PRO A 79 25.92 -13.58 21.56
N GLN A 80 24.88 -14.01 20.84
CA GLN A 80 24.42 -15.40 20.87
C GLN A 80 25.44 -16.35 20.24
N VAL A 81 26.06 -15.95 19.12
CA VAL A 81 27.14 -16.74 18.49
C VAL A 81 28.36 -16.81 19.40
N ALA A 82 28.75 -15.69 20.01
CA ALA A 82 29.86 -15.66 20.97
C ALA A 82 29.59 -16.58 22.18
N GLN A 83 28.37 -16.55 22.72
CA GLN A 83 27.99 -17.44 23.82
C GLN A 83 28.06 -18.92 23.41
N ARG A 84 27.48 -19.29 22.26
CA ARG A 84 27.53 -20.68 21.76
C ARG A 84 28.95 -21.15 21.47
N ALA A 85 29.80 -20.29 20.93
CA ALA A 85 31.22 -20.55 20.74
C ALA A 85 31.93 -20.94 22.05
N VAL A 86 31.66 -20.23 23.13
CA VAL A 86 32.22 -20.52 24.46
C VAL A 86 31.62 -21.82 25.01
N THR A 87 30.30 -21.99 24.96
CA THR A 87 29.62 -23.10 25.63
C THR A 87 29.72 -24.44 24.89
N GLU A 88 29.64 -24.43 23.56
CA GLU A 88 29.60 -25.65 22.74
C GLU A 88 30.98 -26.04 22.19
N LEU A 89 31.79 -25.05 21.79
CA LEU A 89 33.11 -25.28 21.19
C LEU A 89 34.26 -25.06 22.19
N GLY A 90 33.96 -24.64 23.42
CA GLY A 90 34.98 -24.35 24.43
C GLY A 90 35.92 -23.23 24.03
N MET A 91 35.51 -22.34 23.12
CA MET A 91 36.37 -21.23 22.69
C MET A 91 36.58 -20.24 23.84
N PHE A 92 37.81 -19.77 23.99
CA PHE A 92 38.21 -18.78 24.98
C PHE A 92 39.07 -17.71 24.30
N PHE A 93 39.14 -16.52 24.89
CA PHE A 93 40.02 -15.48 24.39
C PHE A 93 41.49 -15.91 24.61
N PRO A 94 42.34 -15.91 23.58
CA PRO A 94 43.72 -16.35 23.71
C PRO A 94 44.55 -15.36 24.53
N ASN A 95 45.27 -15.90 25.50
CA ASN A 95 46.24 -15.17 26.33
C ASN A 95 47.53 -14.91 25.54
N ASN A 96 48.47 -14.12 26.09
CA ASN A 96 49.74 -13.81 25.42
C ASN A 96 50.55 -15.06 25.06
N ASP A 97 50.48 -16.10 25.88
CA ASP A 97 51.17 -17.39 25.65
C ASP A 97 50.62 -18.16 24.44
N ASN A 98 49.39 -17.84 24.02
CA ASN A 98 48.69 -18.51 22.92
C ASN A 98 48.73 -17.68 21.62
N ARG A 99 49.55 -16.61 21.56
CA ARG A 99 49.61 -15.68 20.41
C ARG A 99 51.03 -15.63 19.83
N ARG A 100 51.18 -15.92 18.53
CA ARG A 100 52.45 -15.79 17.80
C ARG A 100 52.30 -14.81 16.64
N VAL A 101 53.08 -13.74 16.66
CA VAL A 101 53.09 -12.71 15.61
C VAL A 101 54.19 -13.05 14.59
N ILE A 102 53.84 -13.09 13.31
CA ILE A 102 54.79 -13.36 12.23
C ILE A 102 54.90 -12.09 11.38
N ALA A 103 56.10 -11.48 11.35
CA ALA A 103 56.36 -10.32 10.51
C ALA A 103 56.77 -10.76 9.09
N PRO A 104 56.33 -10.09 8.01
CA PRO A 104 56.57 -10.49 6.62
C PRO A 104 58.05 -10.60 6.20
N ASN A 105 58.95 -10.00 6.97
CA ASN A 105 60.37 -9.88 6.70
C ASN A 105 61.27 -10.36 7.85
N ALA A 106 60.73 -11.10 8.82
CA ALA A 106 61.57 -11.72 9.85
C ALA A 106 62.36 -12.89 9.23
N LYS A 107 63.69 -12.73 9.14
CA LYS A 107 64.58 -13.88 8.88
C LYS A 107 64.34 -14.94 9.96
N PRO A 108 64.20 -16.22 9.60
CA PRO A 108 63.99 -17.28 10.58
C PRO A 108 65.21 -17.33 11.51
N SER A 109 65.04 -16.93 12.76
CA SER A 109 66.04 -17.15 13.79
C SER A 109 66.12 -18.65 14.07
N SER A 110 67.14 -19.27 13.49
CA SER A 110 67.65 -20.57 13.91
C SER A 110 68.06 -20.49 15.38
N GLN A 111 67.29 -21.16 16.24
CA GLN A 111 67.66 -21.71 17.56
C GLN A 111 66.77 -22.96 17.69
N ALA A 112 67.22 -24.21 17.52
CA ALA A 112 68.27 -24.96 18.21
C ALA A 112 68.09 -24.93 19.74
N SER A 113 67.41 -25.93 20.29
CA SER A 113 67.96 -26.95 21.21
C SER A 113 66.89 -27.51 22.17
N GLU A 114 66.88 -28.84 22.25
CA GLU A 114 66.28 -29.76 23.25
C GLU A 114 64.75 -29.95 23.32
#